data_AF-A0A482T3S0-F1
#
_entry.id   AF-A0A482T3S0-F1
#
_cell.length_a   1.000
_cell.length_b   1.000
_cell.length_c   1.000
_cell.angle_alpha   90.00
_cell.angle_beta   90.00
_cell.angle_gamma   90.00
#
_symmetry.space_group_name_H-M   'P 1'
#
loop_
_entity.id
_entity.type
_entity.pdbx_description
1 polymer ?
#
loop_
_entity_poly.entity_id
_entity_poly.type
_entity_poly.pdbx_seq_one_letter_code
_entity_poly.pdbx_strand_id
1 'polypeptide(L)'
;MNIQTKLIALCLVISLVPVSVVGGVGIHEMNSIGSYAQTQSTTHMETQVTGELNNTVTARREQIQNVLDVRRVDARSLADSSPVQNYQAAKAGQWKLVQRQSQTQLGHMALQMRSTIESTKQTILEEEYNGRSWAELTPAEQQRVKEKVERIIAGTAGNQTTAAGSASKIFQPGYIGDTGYAYITDGDSNVVVHHKIHDGFNLVDDASLTVFNEVESTIQNDPAVRSGSEWRIVEYEWEDTTQAGNPVEEKFVAYAYYEDFDWVLAPSVYYYELQTTASESAKNRINDSFENYLNTRSVSVQGEERPAYDEIILTDEDGHGVVRAERTDGSVVTESVENTSYADTEWFNSSRSMEKGEVHVGDVRTVNGAPV
;
A
#
# COMPACT_ATOMS: atom_id res chain seq x y z
N MET A 1 113.52 -21.97 -15.43
CA MET A 1 112.45 -21.66 -14.45
C MET A 1 112.73 -22.44 -13.18
N ASN A 2 112.87 -21.75 -12.04
CA ASN A 2 113.30 -22.34 -10.78
C ASN A 2 112.22 -23.31 -10.24
N ILE A 3 112.62 -24.41 -9.58
CA ILE A 3 111.67 -25.43 -9.06
C ILE A 3 110.62 -24.80 -8.13
N GLN A 4 111.02 -23.78 -7.36
CA GLN A 4 110.13 -23.00 -6.50
C GLN A 4 109.00 -22.32 -7.28
N THR A 5 109.26 -21.77 -8.47
CA THR A 5 108.25 -21.12 -9.30
C THR A 5 107.23 -22.13 -9.86
N LYS A 6 107.69 -23.35 -10.20
CA LYS A 6 106.79 -24.44 -10.65
C LYS A 6 105.90 -24.95 -9.52
N LEU A 7 106.44 -25.08 -8.30
CA LEU A 7 105.69 -25.51 -7.12
C LEU A 7 104.64 -24.48 -6.70
N ILE A 8 105.00 -23.19 -6.70
CA ILE A 8 104.05 -22.11 -6.39
C ILE A 8 102.92 -22.09 -7.42
N ALA A 9 103.24 -22.17 -8.72
CA ALA A 9 102.21 -22.20 -9.77
C ALA A 9 101.30 -23.43 -9.68
N LEU A 10 101.85 -24.61 -9.36
CA LEU A 10 101.06 -25.84 -9.19
C LEU A 10 100.11 -25.74 -7.98
N CYS A 11 100.61 -25.26 -6.84
CA CYS A 11 99.78 -25.04 -5.66
C CYS A 11 98.68 -24.01 -5.92
N LEU A 12 98.98 -22.93 -6.65
CA LEU A 12 97.99 -21.92 -7.06
C LEU A 12 96.91 -22.48 -7.97
N VAL A 13 97.28 -23.28 -8.97
CA VAL A 13 96.30 -23.90 -9.88
C VAL A 13 95.42 -24.90 -9.14
N ILE A 14 96.00 -25.72 -8.26
CA ILE A 14 95.26 -26.70 -7.46
C ILE A 14 94.31 -26.01 -6.46
N SER A 15 94.65 -24.82 -5.93
CA SER A 15 93.74 -24.08 -5.05
C SER A 15 92.70 -23.25 -5.82
N LEU A 16 93.07 -22.64 -6.95
CA LEU A 16 92.22 -21.65 -7.62
C LEU A 16 91.16 -22.29 -8.51
N VAL A 17 91.47 -23.43 -9.15
CA VAL A 17 90.54 -24.10 -10.06
C VAL A 17 89.30 -24.62 -9.32
N PRO A 18 89.41 -25.35 -8.19
CA PRO A 18 88.24 -25.81 -7.45
C PRO A 18 87.39 -24.65 -6.90
N VAL A 19 88.04 -23.59 -6.39
CA VAL A 19 87.33 -22.39 -5.89
C VAL A 19 86.59 -21.67 -7.01
N SER A 20 87.18 -21.58 -8.22
CA SER A 20 86.53 -20.95 -9.37
C SER A 20 85.36 -21.78 -9.90
N VAL A 21 85.47 -23.12 -9.89
CA VAL A 21 84.39 -24.02 -10.29
C VAL A 21 83.24 -23.96 -9.28
N VAL A 22 83.54 -24.03 -7.98
CA VAL A 22 82.52 -23.92 -6.92
C VAL A 22 81.88 -22.52 -6.92
N GLY A 23 82.66 -21.46 -7.13
CA GLY A 23 82.14 -20.10 -7.27
C GLY A 23 81.26 -19.93 -8.51
N GLY A 24 81.66 -20.50 -9.65
CA GLY A 24 80.88 -20.46 -10.89
C GLY A 24 79.57 -21.25 -10.79
N VAL A 25 79.60 -22.44 -10.19
CA VAL A 25 78.40 -23.26 -9.93
C VAL A 25 77.49 -22.57 -8.92
N GLY A 26 78.04 -22.00 -7.84
CA GLY A 26 77.27 -21.26 -6.84
C GLY A 26 76.57 -20.02 -7.41
N ILE A 27 77.25 -19.27 -8.29
CA ILE A 27 76.63 -18.11 -8.98
C ILE A 27 75.54 -18.59 -9.96
N HIS A 28 75.77 -19.70 -10.67
CA HIS A 28 74.77 -20.27 -11.58
C HIS A 28 73.53 -20.78 -10.83
N GLU A 29 73.73 -21.48 -9.70
CA GLU A 29 72.65 -21.92 -8.83
C GLU A 29 71.90 -20.74 -8.23
N MET A 30 72.59 -19.71 -7.70
CA MET A 30 71.94 -18.50 -7.18
C MET A 30 71.12 -17.77 -8.24
N ASN A 31 71.61 -17.67 -9.48
CA ASN A 31 70.86 -17.05 -10.58
C ASN A 31 69.66 -17.93 -11.01
N SER A 32 69.79 -19.25 -10.95
CA SER A 32 68.67 -20.17 -11.23
C SER A 32 67.60 -20.13 -10.12
N ILE A 33 68.00 -20.01 -8.86
CA ILE A 33 67.10 -19.86 -7.71
C ILE A 33 66.43 -18.49 -7.75
N GLY A 34 67.16 -17.42 -8.10
CA GLY A 34 66.61 -16.08 -8.26
C GLY A 34 65.55 -16.01 -9.37
N SER A 35 65.84 -16.58 -10.55
CA SER A 35 64.89 -16.61 -11.67
C SER A 35 63.70 -17.54 -11.41
N TYR A 36 63.93 -18.69 -10.76
CA TYR A 36 62.87 -19.60 -10.32
C TYR A 36 61.97 -18.95 -9.28
N ALA A 37 62.53 -18.33 -8.23
CA ALA A 37 61.78 -17.61 -7.21
C ALA A 37 60.99 -16.45 -7.80
N GLN A 38 61.58 -15.66 -8.70
CA GLN A 38 60.90 -14.55 -9.36
C GLN A 38 59.73 -15.04 -10.23
N THR A 39 59.91 -16.13 -10.96
CA THR A 39 58.85 -16.72 -11.79
C THR A 39 57.72 -17.27 -10.92
N GLN A 40 58.04 -18.03 -9.87
CA GLN A 40 57.04 -18.58 -8.95
C GLN A 40 56.27 -17.49 -8.21
N SER A 41 56.95 -16.44 -7.74
CA SER A 41 56.29 -15.28 -7.12
C SER A 41 55.39 -14.53 -8.10
N THR A 42 55.84 -14.34 -9.35
CA THR A 42 55.02 -13.68 -10.39
C THR A 42 53.76 -14.50 -10.68
N THR A 43 53.90 -15.81 -10.92
CA THR A 43 52.75 -16.69 -11.16
C THR A 43 51.80 -16.76 -9.97
N HIS A 44 52.33 -16.77 -8.73
CA HIS A 44 51.51 -16.77 -7.53
C HIS A 44 50.74 -15.46 -7.35
N MET A 45 51.40 -14.31 -7.54
CA MET A 45 50.76 -12.99 -7.49
C MET A 45 49.71 -12.83 -8.59
N GLU A 46 50.01 -13.24 -9.83
CA GLU A 46 49.03 -13.22 -10.93
C GLU A 46 47.81 -14.08 -10.61
N THR A 47 48.02 -15.28 -10.07
CA THR A 47 46.92 -16.17 -9.67
C THR A 47 46.08 -15.55 -8.56
N GLN A 48 46.72 -14.98 -7.54
CA GLN A 48 46.03 -14.34 -6.41
C GLN A 48 45.26 -13.10 -6.87
N VAL A 49 45.88 -12.20 -7.64
CA VAL A 49 45.24 -10.98 -8.15
C VAL A 49 44.08 -11.34 -9.08
N THR A 50 44.25 -12.32 -9.97
CA THR A 50 43.17 -12.77 -10.86
C THR A 50 42.03 -13.41 -10.07
N GLY A 51 42.34 -14.20 -9.04
CA GLY A 51 41.35 -14.79 -8.15
C GLY A 51 40.57 -13.74 -7.38
N GLU A 52 41.24 -12.75 -6.78
CA GLU A 52 40.63 -11.63 -6.07
C GLU A 52 39.77 -10.76 -6.99
N LEU A 53 40.23 -10.47 -8.22
CA LEU A 53 39.47 -9.75 -9.22
C LEU A 53 38.21 -10.51 -9.65
N ASN A 54 38.33 -11.80 -9.97
CA ASN A 54 37.19 -12.64 -10.34
C ASN A 54 36.17 -12.76 -9.22
N ASN A 55 36.62 -12.95 -7.98
CA ASN A 55 35.74 -12.97 -6.82
C ASN A 55 35.05 -11.62 -6.63
N THR A 56 35.77 -10.51 -6.80
CA THR A 56 35.20 -9.16 -6.70
C THR A 56 34.18 -8.88 -7.79
N VAL A 57 34.46 -9.26 -9.04
CA VAL A 57 33.53 -9.12 -10.18
C VAL A 57 32.29 -9.97 -9.95
N THR A 58 32.46 -11.20 -9.47
CA THR A 58 31.34 -12.11 -9.15
C THR A 58 30.48 -11.54 -8.04
N ALA A 59 31.08 -11.10 -6.93
CA ALA A 59 30.36 -10.48 -5.81
C ALA A 59 29.61 -9.21 -6.24
N ARG A 60 30.25 -8.35 -7.06
CA ARG A 60 29.58 -7.15 -7.61
C ARG A 60 28.43 -7.51 -8.54
N ARG A 61 28.58 -8.55 -9.36
CA ARG A 61 27.51 -9.04 -10.24
C ARG A 61 26.33 -9.54 -9.43
N GLU A 62 26.57 -10.33 -8.38
CA GLU A 62 25.53 -10.82 -7.47
C GLU A 62 24.82 -9.66 -6.76
N GLN A 63 25.57 -8.66 -6.28
CA GLN A 63 24.99 -7.46 -5.67
C GLN A 63 24.07 -6.70 -6.63
N ILE A 64 24.50 -6.49 -7.88
CA ILE A 64 23.68 -5.83 -8.91
C ILE A 64 22.44 -6.68 -9.20
N GLN A 65 22.58 -7.99 -9.36
CA GLN A 65 21.46 -8.89 -9.62
C GLN A 65 20.43 -8.84 -8.49
N ASN A 66 20.87 -8.86 -7.23
CA ASN A 66 19.98 -8.75 -6.08
C ASN A 66 19.21 -7.43 -6.07
N VAL A 67 19.88 -6.31 -6.37
CA VAL A 67 19.20 -5.01 -6.49
C VAL A 67 18.14 -5.09 -7.59
N LEU A 68 18.50 -5.58 -8.78
CA LEU A 68 17.56 -5.69 -9.90
C LEU A 68 16.37 -6.60 -9.58
N ASP A 69 16.58 -7.71 -8.90
CA ASP A 69 15.52 -8.64 -8.52
C ASP A 69 14.54 -8.03 -7.53
N VAL A 70 15.04 -7.27 -6.55
CA VAL A 70 14.18 -6.46 -5.65
C VAL A 70 13.37 -5.44 -6.45
N ARG A 71 13.99 -4.74 -7.42
CA ARG A 71 13.26 -3.76 -8.26
C ARG A 71 12.22 -4.38 -9.17
N ARG A 72 12.44 -5.61 -9.66
CA ARG A 72 11.42 -6.36 -10.40
C ARG A 72 10.23 -6.72 -9.53
N VAL A 73 10.47 -7.15 -8.29
CA VAL A 73 9.39 -7.43 -7.33
C VAL A 73 8.62 -6.16 -7.01
N ASP A 74 9.32 -5.05 -6.80
CA ASP A 74 8.71 -3.76 -6.51
C ASP A 74 7.77 -3.31 -7.65
N ALA A 75 8.25 -3.33 -8.90
CA ALA A 75 7.48 -2.94 -10.07
C ALA A 75 6.20 -3.79 -10.22
N ARG A 76 6.32 -5.12 -10.06
CA ARG A 76 5.16 -6.04 -10.08
C ARG A 76 4.18 -5.72 -8.96
N SER A 77 4.68 -5.57 -7.73
CA SER A 77 3.84 -5.29 -6.57
C SER A 77 3.08 -3.97 -6.70
N LEU A 78 3.68 -2.96 -7.34
CA LEU A 78 3.01 -1.68 -7.58
C LEU A 78 1.96 -1.80 -8.70
N ALA A 79 2.29 -2.50 -9.80
CA ALA A 79 1.36 -2.75 -10.90
C ALA A 79 0.14 -3.59 -10.47
N ASP A 80 0.33 -4.55 -9.57
CA ASP A 80 -0.72 -5.40 -9.01
C ASP A 80 -1.43 -4.78 -7.79
N SER A 81 -1.08 -3.54 -7.42
CA SER A 81 -1.66 -2.87 -6.26
C SER A 81 -3.16 -2.57 -6.44
N SER A 82 -3.93 -2.63 -5.34
CA SER A 82 -5.38 -2.35 -5.38
C SER A 82 -5.74 -1.00 -6.00
N PRO A 83 -5.01 0.11 -5.76
CA PRO A 83 -5.28 1.37 -6.46
C PRO A 83 -5.17 1.28 -7.98
N VAL A 84 -4.12 0.62 -8.51
CA VAL A 84 -3.92 0.43 -9.96
C VAL A 84 -5.02 -0.46 -10.55
N GLN A 85 -5.34 -1.57 -9.87
CA GLN A 85 -6.42 -2.47 -10.30
C GLN A 85 -7.78 -1.77 -10.30
N ASN A 86 -8.06 -0.95 -9.30
CA ASN A 86 -9.31 -0.20 -9.19
C ASN A 86 -9.46 0.84 -10.30
N TYR A 87 -8.39 1.54 -10.65
CA TYR A 87 -8.39 2.46 -11.80
C TYR A 87 -8.61 1.73 -13.12
N GLN A 88 -7.92 0.61 -13.34
CA GLN A 88 -8.11 -0.21 -14.56
C GLN A 88 -9.55 -0.73 -14.65
N ALA A 89 -10.12 -1.19 -13.54
CA ALA A 89 -11.51 -1.65 -13.48
C ALA A 89 -12.51 -0.52 -13.74
N ALA A 90 -12.27 0.67 -13.16
CA ALA A 90 -13.09 1.86 -13.42
C ALA A 90 -13.03 2.28 -14.90
N LYS A 91 -11.83 2.31 -15.50
CA LYS A 91 -11.62 2.64 -16.92
C LYS A 91 -12.26 1.61 -17.86
N ALA A 92 -12.19 0.32 -17.51
CA ALA A 92 -12.79 -0.76 -18.29
C ALA A 92 -14.32 -0.88 -18.14
N GLY A 93 -14.97 0.05 -17.40
CA GLY A 93 -16.40 -0.01 -17.14
C GLY A 93 -16.84 -1.22 -16.32
N GLN A 94 -15.92 -1.83 -15.55
CA GLN A 94 -16.18 -2.97 -14.68
C GLN A 94 -16.82 -2.53 -13.35
N TRP A 95 -17.92 -1.78 -13.44
CA TRP A 95 -18.65 -1.14 -12.33
C TRP A 95 -19.04 -2.10 -11.20
N LYS A 96 -19.24 -3.38 -11.51
CA LYS A 96 -19.58 -4.42 -10.51
C LYS A 96 -18.49 -4.62 -9.45
N LEU A 97 -17.20 -4.46 -9.80
CA LEU A 97 -16.11 -4.60 -8.82
C LEU A 97 -16.06 -3.39 -7.88
N VAL A 98 -16.17 -2.19 -8.45
CA VAL A 98 -16.24 -0.92 -7.72
C VAL A 98 -17.45 -0.90 -6.78
N GLN A 99 -18.61 -1.31 -7.28
CA GLN A 99 -19.82 -1.49 -6.49
C GLN A 99 -19.50 -2.39 -5.30
N ARG A 100 -19.08 -3.65 -5.54
CA ARG A 100 -18.82 -4.62 -4.46
C ARG A 100 -17.83 -4.11 -3.40
N GLN A 101 -16.77 -3.41 -3.80
CA GLN A 101 -15.83 -2.82 -2.84
C GLN A 101 -16.46 -1.70 -2.01
N SER A 102 -17.24 -0.82 -2.66
CA SER A 102 -17.94 0.27 -1.97
C SER A 102 -19.00 -0.26 -1.01
N GLN A 103 -19.73 -1.31 -1.41
CA GLN A 103 -20.67 -2.02 -0.55
C GLN A 103 -19.96 -2.59 0.70
N THR A 104 -18.77 -3.16 0.49
CA THR A 104 -17.96 -3.71 1.59
C THR A 104 -17.50 -2.61 2.56
N GLN A 105 -17.05 -1.46 2.05
CA GLN A 105 -16.64 -0.32 2.87
C GLN A 105 -17.81 0.24 3.70
N LEU A 106 -18.97 0.43 3.08
CA LEU A 106 -20.19 0.87 3.78
C LEU A 106 -20.63 -0.14 4.85
N GLY A 107 -20.53 -1.44 4.56
CA GLY A 107 -20.77 -2.50 5.54
C GLY A 107 -19.84 -2.43 6.75
N HIS A 108 -18.54 -2.21 6.54
CA HIS A 108 -17.59 -2.01 7.64
C HIS A 108 -17.91 -0.74 8.45
N MET A 109 -18.36 0.33 7.80
CA MET A 109 -18.80 1.54 8.49
C MET A 109 -20.03 1.28 9.37
N ALA A 110 -21.00 0.49 8.90
CA ALA A 110 -22.17 0.11 9.69
C ALA A 110 -21.78 -0.65 10.97
N LEU A 111 -20.84 -1.60 10.85
CA LEU A 111 -20.28 -2.33 11.99
C LEU A 111 -19.49 -1.40 12.94
N GLN A 112 -18.72 -0.45 12.40
CA GLN A 112 -17.99 0.52 13.22
C GLN A 112 -18.94 1.46 13.98
N MET A 113 -20.04 1.89 13.36
CA MET A 113 -21.09 2.66 14.04
C MET A 113 -21.67 1.86 15.21
N ARG A 114 -21.96 0.56 15.00
CA ARG A 114 -22.42 -0.35 16.07
C ARG A 114 -21.43 -0.41 17.23
N SER A 115 -20.15 -0.60 16.94
CA SER A 115 -19.10 -0.61 17.96
C SER A 115 -19.01 0.71 18.73
N THR A 116 -19.20 1.84 18.05
CA THR A 116 -19.21 3.17 18.68
C THR A 116 -20.39 3.34 19.63
N ILE A 117 -21.58 2.88 19.23
CA ILE A 117 -22.78 2.88 20.06
C ILE A 117 -22.60 1.97 21.28
N GLU A 118 -22.10 0.74 21.08
CA GLU A 118 -21.81 -0.19 22.17
C GLU A 118 -20.82 0.41 23.18
N SER A 119 -19.70 0.98 22.71
CA SER A 119 -18.72 1.62 23.59
C SER A 119 -19.30 2.79 24.36
N THR A 120 -20.18 3.59 23.73
CA THR A 120 -20.84 4.73 24.38
C THR A 120 -21.83 4.26 25.43
N LYS A 121 -22.63 3.22 25.14
CA LYS A 121 -23.51 2.56 26.11
C LYS A 121 -22.71 2.05 27.30
N GLN A 122 -21.61 1.32 27.08
CA GLN A 122 -20.78 0.78 28.17
C GLN A 122 -20.21 1.89 29.06
N THR A 123 -19.73 2.98 28.47
CA THR A 123 -19.24 4.14 29.24
C THR A 123 -20.33 4.70 30.17
N ILE A 124 -21.56 4.86 29.67
CA ILE A 124 -22.70 5.32 30.49
C ILE A 124 -23.03 4.31 31.60
N LEU A 125 -23.03 3.01 31.29
CA LEU A 125 -23.31 1.97 32.28
C LEU A 125 -22.27 1.98 33.40
N GLU A 126 -20.99 2.14 33.07
CA GLU A 126 -19.89 2.25 34.02
C GLU A 126 -20.03 3.50 34.91
N GLU A 127 -20.25 4.67 34.31
CA GLU A 127 -20.24 5.95 35.02
C GLU A 127 -21.51 6.20 35.86
N GLU A 128 -22.68 5.80 35.37
CA GLU A 128 -23.97 6.17 35.98
C GLU A 128 -24.72 5.01 36.60
N TYR A 129 -24.38 3.78 36.21
CA TYR A 129 -25.05 2.57 36.69
C TYR A 129 -24.10 1.61 37.40
N ASN A 130 -22.90 2.07 37.79
CA ASN A 130 -21.87 1.31 38.50
C ASN A 130 -21.45 0.02 37.76
N GLY A 131 -21.45 0.06 36.42
CA GLY A 131 -21.07 -1.08 35.59
C GLY A 131 -22.11 -2.21 35.54
N ARG A 132 -23.36 -1.95 35.96
CA ARG A 132 -24.48 -2.89 35.72
C ARG A 132 -24.62 -3.17 34.22
N SER A 133 -24.86 -4.43 33.88
CA SER A 133 -25.12 -4.83 32.52
C SER A 133 -26.49 -4.31 32.04
N TRP A 134 -26.64 -4.18 30.71
CA TRP A 134 -27.89 -3.71 30.08
C TRP A 134 -29.13 -4.49 30.54
N ALA A 135 -29.01 -5.82 30.65
CA ALA A 135 -30.11 -6.71 31.05
C ALA A 135 -30.53 -6.55 32.53
N GLU A 136 -29.66 -5.98 33.38
CA GLU A 136 -29.96 -5.74 34.78
C GLU A 136 -30.69 -4.41 35.01
N LEU A 137 -30.74 -3.53 34.00
CA LEU A 137 -31.45 -2.26 34.07
C LEU A 137 -32.98 -2.46 33.98
N THR A 138 -33.72 -1.62 34.68
CA THR A 138 -35.18 -1.50 34.49
C THR A 138 -35.48 -0.87 33.13
N PRO A 139 -36.68 -1.06 32.56
CA PRO A 139 -37.05 -0.45 31.27
C PRO A 139 -36.88 1.08 31.24
N ALA A 140 -37.17 1.76 32.36
CA ALA A 140 -37.00 3.21 32.46
C ALA A 140 -35.52 3.64 32.59
N GLU A 141 -34.63 2.76 33.08
CA GLU A 141 -33.19 2.99 33.05
C GLU A 141 -32.63 2.74 31.65
N GLN A 142 -33.05 1.64 31.00
CA GLN A 142 -32.70 1.33 29.62
C GLN A 142 -33.05 2.48 28.67
N GLN A 143 -34.27 2.99 28.76
CA GLN A 143 -34.71 4.12 27.94
C GLN A 143 -33.85 5.38 28.16
N ARG A 144 -33.49 5.68 29.42
CA ARG A 144 -32.61 6.82 29.74
C ARG A 144 -31.21 6.66 29.17
N VAL A 145 -30.65 5.45 29.19
CA VAL A 145 -29.36 5.14 28.57
C VAL A 145 -29.46 5.30 27.05
N LYS A 146 -30.51 4.75 26.41
CA LYS A 146 -30.76 4.87 24.96
C LYS A 146 -30.81 6.34 24.52
N GLU A 147 -31.64 7.16 25.17
CA GLU A 147 -31.76 8.60 24.91
C GLU A 147 -30.44 9.36 25.11
N LYS A 148 -29.63 8.93 26.08
CA LYS A 148 -28.33 9.54 26.34
C LYS A 148 -27.29 9.17 25.29
N VAL A 149 -27.26 7.91 24.83
CA VAL A 149 -26.40 7.50 23.72
C VAL A 149 -26.78 8.27 22.45
N GLU A 150 -28.06 8.35 22.12
CA GLU A 150 -28.54 9.12 20.97
C GLU A 150 -28.05 10.58 21.03
N ARG A 151 -28.16 11.21 22.21
CA ARG A 151 -27.72 12.59 22.42
C ARG A 151 -26.22 12.77 22.29
N ILE A 152 -25.43 11.83 22.81
CA ILE A 152 -23.97 11.88 22.69
C ILE A 152 -23.55 11.70 21.24
N ILE A 153 -24.16 10.77 20.50
CA ILE A 153 -23.76 10.41 19.15
C ILE A 153 -24.30 11.42 18.12
N ALA A 154 -25.61 11.63 18.09
CA ALA A 154 -26.31 12.43 17.08
C ALA A 154 -26.59 13.87 17.51
N GLY A 155 -26.41 14.20 18.79
CA GLY A 155 -26.68 15.53 19.33
C GLY A 155 -28.16 15.82 19.59
N THR A 156 -29.01 14.80 19.51
CA THR A 156 -30.46 14.91 19.68
C THR A 156 -31.02 13.80 20.57
N ALA A 157 -32.23 13.99 21.04
CA ALA A 157 -33.00 12.97 21.76
C ALA A 157 -34.45 13.06 21.26
N GLY A 158 -34.66 12.66 20.00
CA GLY A 158 -36.00 12.59 19.42
C GLY A 158 -36.38 13.67 18.39
N ASN A 159 -35.43 14.39 17.76
CA ASN A 159 -35.72 15.14 16.53
C ASN A 159 -34.47 15.67 15.83
N GLN A 160 -34.13 15.15 14.64
CA GLN A 160 -33.06 15.63 13.75
C GLN A 160 -31.65 15.80 14.39
N THR A 161 -30.59 15.55 13.63
CA THR A 161 -29.23 15.66 14.19
C THR A 161 -28.84 17.11 14.48
N THR A 162 -28.08 17.34 15.55
CA THR A 162 -27.51 18.67 15.86
C THR A 162 -25.99 18.61 15.93
N ALA A 163 -25.31 19.74 15.72
CA ALA A 163 -23.85 19.82 15.79
C ALA A 163 -23.25 19.50 17.19
N ALA A 164 -24.09 19.32 18.21
CA ALA A 164 -23.65 18.98 19.56
C ALA A 164 -23.25 17.50 19.73
N GLY A 165 -23.64 16.62 18.80
CA GLY A 165 -23.28 15.19 18.84
C GLY A 165 -21.83 14.96 18.41
N SER A 166 -21.13 14.05 19.09
CA SER A 166 -19.75 13.68 18.81
C SER A 166 -19.56 13.08 17.41
N ALA A 167 -20.59 12.42 16.90
CA ALA A 167 -20.66 11.79 15.59
C ALA A 167 -21.66 12.49 14.66
N SER A 168 -22.15 13.68 15.01
CA SER A 168 -23.20 14.39 14.27
C SER A 168 -22.92 14.56 12.77
N LYS A 169 -21.66 14.73 12.39
CA LYS A 169 -21.23 14.85 10.99
C LYS A 169 -21.50 13.60 10.16
N ILE A 170 -21.46 12.40 10.76
CA ILE A 170 -21.72 11.13 10.05
C ILE A 170 -23.13 11.11 9.44
N PHE A 171 -24.07 11.83 10.04
CA PHE A 171 -25.46 11.86 9.60
C PHE A 171 -25.76 12.94 8.55
N GLN A 172 -24.77 13.78 8.21
CA GLN A 172 -24.91 14.85 7.23
C GLN A 172 -24.45 14.39 5.84
N PRO A 173 -25.12 14.84 4.76
CA PRO A 173 -24.65 14.61 3.39
C PRO A 173 -23.22 15.12 3.18
N GLY A 174 -22.43 14.40 2.37
CA GLY A 174 -21.03 14.72 2.12
C GLY A 174 -20.06 14.19 3.20
N TYR A 175 -20.54 13.34 4.11
CA TYR A 175 -19.67 12.63 5.04
C TYR A 175 -19.08 11.36 4.41
N ILE A 176 -19.90 10.62 3.66
CA ILE A 176 -19.48 9.43 2.93
C ILE A 176 -19.40 9.82 1.46
N GLY A 177 -18.20 10.21 1.02
CA GLY A 177 -18.00 10.83 -0.29
C GLY A 177 -18.75 12.17 -0.39
N ASP A 178 -19.33 12.47 -1.55
CA ASP A 178 -19.93 13.78 -1.85
C ASP A 178 -21.39 13.90 -1.41
N THR A 179 -22.14 12.78 -1.41
CA THR A 179 -23.58 12.81 -1.14
C THR A 179 -24.01 11.85 -0.04
N GLY A 180 -23.18 10.84 0.27
CA GLY A 180 -23.49 9.83 1.25
C GLY A 180 -23.48 10.33 2.71
N TYR A 181 -24.33 9.68 3.50
CA TYR A 181 -24.56 9.95 4.91
C TYR A 181 -25.14 8.71 5.60
N ALA A 182 -25.08 8.64 6.92
CA ALA A 182 -25.76 7.61 7.69
C ALA A 182 -27.08 8.10 8.29
N TYR A 183 -27.97 7.14 8.59
CA TYR A 183 -29.16 7.36 9.39
C TYR A 183 -29.40 6.13 10.27
N ILE A 184 -30.33 6.26 11.23
CA ILE A 184 -30.72 5.18 12.14
C ILE A 184 -32.24 5.06 12.09
N THR A 185 -32.73 3.83 11.97
CA THR A 185 -34.14 3.47 12.22
C THR A 185 -34.25 2.48 13.37
N ASP A 186 -35.44 2.27 13.88
CA ASP A 186 -35.74 1.11 14.71
C ASP A 186 -36.06 -0.14 13.87
N GLY A 187 -36.34 -1.27 14.53
CA GLY A 187 -36.69 -2.54 13.87
C GLY A 187 -38.01 -2.49 13.11
N ASP A 188 -38.90 -1.56 13.47
CA ASP A 188 -40.20 -1.31 12.83
C ASP A 188 -40.08 -0.25 11.70
N SER A 189 -38.85 0.15 11.33
CA SER A 189 -38.54 1.12 10.28
C SER A 189 -38.94 2.57 10.58
N ASN A 190 -39.15 2.93 11.85
CA ASN A 190 -39.32 4.32 12.25
C ASN A 190 -37.96 5.00 12.33
N VAL A 191 -37.86 6.21 11.79
CA VAL A 191 -36.63 7.01 11.85
C VAL A 191 -36.32 7.38 13.31
N VAL A 192 -35.08 7.10 13.73
CA VAL A 192 -34.54 7.50 15.04
C VAL A 192 -33.53 8.64 14.88
N VAL A 193 -32.67 8.57 13.86
CA VAL A 193 -31.69 9.63 13.58
C VAL A 193 -31.62 9.86 12.09
N HIS A 194 -31.98 11.07 11.65
CA HIS A 194 -31.80 11.50 10.27
C HIS A 194 -31.59 13.03 10.23
N HIS A 195 -30.82 13.54 9.25
CA HIS A 195 -30.56 14.99 9.16
C HIS A 195 -31.78 15.81 8.73
N LYS A 196 -32.60 15.29 7.79
CA LYS A 196 -33.80 15.97 7.25
C LYS A 196 -35.15 15.39 7.73
N ILE A 197 -35.28 14.07 7.80
CA ILE A 197 -36.52 13.39 8.22
C ILE A 197 -36.67 13.49 9.74
N HIS A 198 -37.89 13.72 10.21
CA HIS A 198 -38.19 13.79 11.63
C HIS A 198 -38.33 12.40 12.24
N ASP A 199 -38.05 12.31 13.53
CA ASP A 199 -38.07 11.04 14.26
C ASP A 199 -39.51 10.49 14.35
N GLY A 200 -39.64 9.17 14.32
CA GLY A 200 -40.93 8.46 14.28
C GLY A 200 -41.57 8.37 12.89
N PHE A 201 -41.02 9.06 11.87
CA PHE A 201 -41.46 8.89 10.49
C PHE A 201 -41.19 7.46 10.03
N ASN A 202 -42.20 6.74 9.55
CA ASN A 202 -42.06 5.34 9.18
C ASN A 202 -41.69 5.19 7.70
N LEU A 203 -40.54 4.56 7.41
CA LEU A 203 -40.06 4.44 6.02
C LEU A 203 -40.95 3.52 5.17
N VAL A 204 -41.61 2.53 5.77
CA VAL A 204 -42.53 1.63 5.06
C VAL A 204 -43.86 2.32 4.82
N ASP A 205 -44.48 2.84 5.88
CA ASP A 205 -45.86 3.34 5.82
C ASP A 205 -45.94 4.74 5.21
N ASP A 206 -45.08 5.67 5.63
CA ASP A 206 -45.16 7.08 5.22
C ASP A 206 -44.42 7.34 3.91
N ALA A 207 -43.33 6.62 3.65
CA ALA A 207 -42.53 6.75 2.43
C ALA A 207 -42.75 5.63 1.40
N SER A 208 -43.60 4.63 1.71
CA SER A 208 -43.89 3.49 0.81
C SER A 208 -42.64 2.69 0.41
N LEU A 209 -41.57 2.71 1.21
CA LEU A 209 -40.35 1.93 0.96
C LEU A 209 -40.50 0.52 1.53
N THR A 210 -41.24 -0.32 0.81
CA THR A 210 -41.50 -1.71 1.20
C THR A 210 -40.25 -2.58 1.34
N VAL A 211 -39.11 -2.11 0.82
CA VAL A 211 -37.81 -2.77 0.96
C VAL A 211 -37.38 -2.93 2.42
N PHE A 212 -37.84 -2.06 3.32
CA PHE A 212 -37.52 -2.19 4.75
C PHE A 212 -38.25 -3.35 5.44
N ASN A 213 -39.32 -3.90 4.85
CA ASN A 213 -39.89 -5.17 5.31
C ASN A 213 -38.89 -6.33 5.15
N GLU A 214 -38.01 -6.27 4.13
CA GLU A 214 -36.94 -7.26 3.96
C GLU A 214 -35.85 -7.09 5.02
N VAL A 215 -35.54 -5.85 5.41
CA VAL A 215 -34.60 -5.55 6.50
C VAL A 215 -35.11 -6.16 7.81
N GLU A 216 -36.37 -5.89 8.16
CA GLU A 216 -37.02 -6.46 9.36
C GLU A 216 -36.99 -7.99 9.31
N SER A 217 -37.45 -8.58 8.21
CA SER A 217 -37.46 -10.03 8.01
C SER A 217 -36.06 -10.64 8.13
N THR A 218 -35.04 -9.98 7.58
CA THR A 218 -33.65 -10.45 7.64
C THR A 218 -33.13 -10.43 9.07
N ILE A 219 -33.38 -9.35 9.83
CA ILE A 219 -33.00 -9.25 11.25
C ILE A 219 -33.68 -10.35 12.07
N GLN A 220 -34.95 -10.66 11.80
CA GLN A 220 -35.68 -11.70 12.53
C GLN A 220 -35.17 -13.12 12.23
N ASN A 221 -34.76 -13.38 10.98
CA ASN A 221 -34.46 -14.73 10.50
C ASN A 221 -32.97 -15.07 10.42
N ASP A 222 -32.06 -14.08 10.47
CA ASP A 222 -30.61 -14.28 10.36
C ASP A 222 -29.89 -13.93 11.68
N PRO A 223 -29.43 -14.95 12.45
CA PRO A 223 -28.74 -14.72 13.72
C PRO A 223 -27.43 -13.92 13.60
N ALA A 224 -26.74 -13.97 12.47
CA ALA A 224 -25.50 -13.24 12.26
C ALA A 224 -25.78 -11.73 12.11
N VAL A 225 -26.85 -11.39 11.39
CA VAL A 225 -27.33 -10.01 11.26
C VAL A 225 -27.93 -9.52 12.58
N ARG A 226 -28.76 -10.34 13.23
CA ARG A 226 -29.39 -10.00 14.51
C ARG A 226 -28.39 -9.72 15.63
N SER A 227 -27.34 -10.53 15.73
CA SER A 227 -26.25 -10.27 16.69
C SER A 227 -25.41 -9.04 16.34
N GLY A 228 -25.57 -8.51 15.12
CA GLY A 228 -24.76 -7.42 14.57
C GLY A 228 -23.30 -7.82 14.31
N SER A 229 -23.06 -9.12 14.08
CA SER A 229 -21.75 -9.64 13.67
C SER A 229 -21.53 -9.55 12.15
N GLU A 230 -22.62 -9.51 11.40
CA GLU A 230 -22.63 -9.27 9.97
C GLU A 230 -23.48 -8.05 9.59
N TRP A 231 -23.20 -7.51 8.41
CA TRP A 231 -24.00 -6.49 7.76
C TRP A 231 -24.70 -7.05 6.51
N ARG A 232 -25.71 -6.34 6.03
CA ARG A 232 -26.46 -6.66 4.81
C ARG A 232 -26.71 -5.39 4.02
N ILE A 233 -27.22 -5.57 2.81
CA ILE A 233 -27.46 -4.50 1.84
C ILE A 233 -28.95 -4.38 1.58
N VAL A 234 -29.38 -3.14 1.36
CA VAL A 234 -30.67 -2.82 0.76
C VAL A 234 -30.50 -1.68 -0.26
N GLU A 235 -31.25 -1.75 -1.36
CA GLU A 235 -31.20 -0.79 -2.47
C GLU A 235 -32.63 -0.26 -2.72
N TYR A 236 -32.77 1.06 -2.89
CA TYR A 236 -34.06 1.71 -3.17
C TYR A 236 -33.86 3.10 -3.78
N GLU A 237 -34.89 3.66 -4.39
CA GLU A 237 -34.86 5.03 -4.94
C GLU A 237 -35.17 6.07 -3.86
N TRP A 238 -34.39 7.16 -3.79
CA TRP A 238 -34.62 8.24 -2.84
C TRP A 238 -34.26 9.62 -3.41
N GLU A 239 -34.89 10.67 -2.86
CA GLU A 239 -34.61 12.06 -3.19
C GLU A 239 -33.19 12.45 -2.76
N ASP A 240 -32.32 12.84 -3.70
CA ASP A 240 -30.98 13.38 -3.42
C ASP A 240 -31.02 14.88 -3.17
N THR A 241 -30.94 15.25 -1.90
CA THR A 241 -31.03 16.65 -1.45
C THR A 241 -29.77 17.47 -1.65
N THR A 242 -28.67 16.83 -2.10
CA THR A 242 -27.41 17.54 -2.40
C THR A 242 -27.41 18.12 -3.81
N GLN A 243 -28.31 17.64 -4.68
CA GLN A 243 -28.42 18.08 -6.07
C GLN A 243 -29.55 19.08 -6.28
N ALA A 244 -29.36 19.99 -7.23
CA ALA A 244 -30.36 20.99 -7.57
C ALA A 244 -31.64 20.34 -8.13
N GLY A 245 -32.79 20.67 -7.55
CA GLY A 245 -34.08 20.11 -7.93
C GLY A 245 -34.39 18.75 -7.30
N ASN A 246 -33.50 18.25 -6.45
CA ASN A 246 -33.65 17.04 -5.67
C ASN A 246 -34.15 15.82 -6.49
N PRO A 247 -33.35 15.36 -7.47
CA PRO A 247 -33.72 14.20 -8.28
C PRO A 247 -33.90 12.95 -7.41
N VAL A 248 -34.78 12.05 -7.85
CA VAL A 248 -34.88 10.71 -7.28
C VAL A 248 -33.81 9.84 -7.93
N GLU A 249 -32.92 9.30 -7.12
CA GLU A 249 -31.76 8.53 -7.55
C GLU A 249 -31.74 7.17 -6.84
N GLU A 250 -31.15 6.17 -7.49
CA GLU A 250 -30.95 4.86 -6.86
C GLU A 250 -29.93 4.99 -5.73
N LYS A 251 -30.32 4.52 -4.55
CA LYS A 251 -29.57 4.61 -3.31
C LYS A 251 -29.24 3.21 -2.80
N PHE A 252 -28.01 3.04 -2.38
CA PHE A 252 -27.54 1.83 -1.73
C PHE A 252 -27.30 2.10 -0.25
N VAL A 253 -27.71 1.14 0.58
CA VAL A 253 -27.56 1.22 2.03
C VAL A 253 -26.97 -0.08 2.53
N ALA A 254 -25.85 0.01 3.24
CA ALA A 254 -25.39 -1.09 4.08
C ALA A 254 -25.99 -0.91 5.47
N TYR A 255 -26.42 -1.99 6.11
CA TYR A 255 -26.97 -1.93 7.45
C TYR A 255 -26.39 -2.99 8.39
N ALA A 256 -26.26 -2.61 9.65
CA ALA A 256 -25.97 -3.49 10.78
C ALA A 256 -26.99 -3.24 11.88
N TYR A 257 -27.35 -4.28 12.62
CA TYR A 257 -28.35 -4.20 13.68
C TYR A 257 -27.72 -4.17 15.07
N TYR A 258 -28.32 -3.38 15.96
CA TYR A 258 -27.95 -3.25 17.36
C TYR A 258 -29.14 -3.59 18.25
N GLU A 259 -29.17 -4.85 18.71
CA GLU A 259 -30.33 -5.47 19.38
C GLU A 259 -30.74 -4.75 20.67
N ASP A 260 -29.79 -4.30 21.50
CA ASP A 260 -30.13 -3.69 22.79
C ASP A 260 -31.02 -2.45 22.66
N PHE A 261 -30.86 -1.67 21.59
CA PHE A 261 -31.68 -0.47 21.35
C PHE A 261 -32.73 -0.67 20.26
N ASP A 262 -32.77 -1.86 19.66
CA ASP A 262 -33.52 -2.13 18.44
C ASP A 262 -33.20 -1.10 17.35
N TRP A 263 -31.92 -0.93 17.01
CA TRP A 263 -31.48 0.08 16.03
C TRP A 263 -30.86 -0.55 14.79
N VAL A 264 -31.31 -0.11 13.62
CA VAL A 264 -30.72 -0.38 12.31
C VAL A 264 -29.82 0.79 11.93
N LEU A 265 -28.51 0.52 11.80
CA LEU A 265 -27.50 1.53 11.52
C LEU A 265 -27.18 1.51 10.02
N ALA A 266 -27.52 2.59 9.32
CA ALA A 266 -27.65 2.58 7.87
C ALA A 266 -26.79 3.67 7.19
N PRO A 267 -25.46 3.50 7.08
CA PRO A 267 -24.65 4.29 6.16
C PRO A 267 -25.06 4.06 4.71
N SER A 268 -25.13 5.14 3.95
CA SER A 268 -25.71 5.12 2.60
C SER A 268 -25.01 6.05 1.62
N VAL A 269 -25.14 5.72 0.34
CA VAL A 269 -24.60 6.51 -0.79
C VAL A 269 -25.51 6.32 -2.01
N TYR A 270 -25.51 7.29 -2.93
CA TYR A 270 -26.22 7.14 -4.21
C TYR A 270 -25.38 6.38 -5.24
N TYR A 271 -26.05 5.62 -6.11
CA TYR A 271 -25.41 4.75 -7.09
C TYR A 271 -24.56 5.52 -8.10
N TYR A 272 -25.02 6.70 -8.53
CA TYR A 272 -24.28 7.55 -9.45
C TYR A 272 -22.99 8.09 -8.81
N GLU A 273 -22.96 8.30 -7.49
CA GLU A 273 -21.76 8.76 -6.79
C GLU A 273 -20.67 7.68 -6.86
N LEU A 274 -21.04 6.40 -6.78
CA LEU A 274 -20.10 5.31 -7.00
C LEU A 274 -19.53 5.31 -8.43
N GLN A 275 -20.29 5.83 -9.40
CA GLN A 275 -19.83 5.95 -10.78
C GLN A 275 -18.85 7.11 -10.97
N THR A 276 -19.18 8.29 -10.42
CA THR A 276 -18.38 9.51 -10.54
C THR A 276 -17.11 9.45 -9.68
N THR A 277 -17.25 9.05 -8.42
CA THR A 277 -16.17 8.96 -7.44
C THR A 277 -15.16 7.87 -7.77
N ALA A 278 -15.55 6.81 -8.49
CA ALA A 278 -14.61 5.75 -8.84
C ALA A 278 -13.49 6.21 -9.78
N SER A 279 -13.73 7.18 -10.67
CA SER A 279 -12.69 7.71 -11.55
C SER A 279 -11.76 8.67 -10.80
N GLU A 280 -12.33 9.64 -10.09
CA GLU A 280 -11.55 10.67 -9.38
C GLU A 280 -10.89 10.14 -8.11
N SER A 281 -11.58 9.32 -7.30
CA SER A 281 -10.97 8.69 -6.13
C SER A 281 -10.05 7.53 -6.49
N ALA A 282 -10.20 6.86 -7.64
CA ALA A 282 -9.14 5.94 -8.10
C ALA A 282 -7.88 6.70 -8.48
N LYS A 283 -8.01 7.86 -9.14
CA LYS A 283 -6.86 8.75 -9.43
C LYS A 283 -6.19 9.25 -8.14
N ASN A 284 -6.96 9.76 -7.18
CA ASN A 284 -6.39 10.20 -5.90
C ASN A 284 -5.72 9.06 -5.12
N ARG A 285 -6.35 7.88 -5.05
CA ARG A 285 -5.75 6.70 -4.40
C ARG A 285 -4.50 6.19 -5.12
N ILE A 286 -4.43 6.31 -6.44
CA ILE A 286 -3.23 6.02 -7.21
C ILE A 286 -2.14 7.05 -6.89
N ASN A 287 -2.47 8.34 -6.84
CA ASN A 287 -1.53 9.39 -6.47
C ASN A 287 -0.94 9.12 -5.08
N ASP A 288 -1.77 8.95 -4.06
CA ASP A 288 -1.32 8.66 -2.68
C ASP A 288 -0.46 7.39 -2.62
N SER A 289 -0.85 6.35 -3.36
CA SER A 289 -0.11 5.09 -3.42
C SER A 289 1.27 5.28 -4.05
N PHE A 290 1.37 6.03 -5.15
CA PHE A 290 2.64 6.27 -5.85
C PHE A 290 3.54 7.20 -5.04
N GLU A 291 2.98 8.24 -4.42
CA GLU A 291 3.70 9.12 -3.50
C GLU A 291 4.32 8.33 -2.34
N ASN A 292 3.51 7.52 -1.66
CA ASN A 292 3.96 6.67 -0.57
C ASN A 292 5.01 5.65 -1.04
N TYR A 293 4.88 5.14 -2.27
CA TYR A 293 5.86 4.21 -2.84
C TYR A 293 7.23 4.86 -3.03
N LEU A 294 7.30 6.08 -3.59
CA LEU A 294 8.57 6.82 -3.72
C LEU A 294 9.16 7.20 -2.36
N ASN A 295 8.33 7.45 -1.34
CA ASN A 295 8.78 7.85 0.00
C ASN A 295 9.29 6.69 0.86
N THR A 296 8.72 5.50 0.72
CA THR A 296 9.01 4.38 1.60
C THR A 296 10.08 3.42 1.07
N ARG A 297 10.38 3.47 -0.23
CA ARG A 297 11.38 2.58 -0.84
C ARG A 297 12.75 3.22 -0.83
N SER A 298 13.69 2.56 -0.17
CA SER A 298 15.10 2.96 -0.12
C SER A 298 16.04 1.85 -0.61
N VAL A 299 17.29 2.23 -0.81
CA VAL A 299 18.43 1.36 -1.11
C VAL A 299 19.59 1.77 -0.22
N SER A 300 20.24 0.79 0.40
CA SER A 300 21.43 1.01 1.20
C SER A 300 22.65 1.09 0.28
N VAL A 301 23.30 2.25 0.22
CA VAL A 301 24.53 2.46 -0.54
C VAL A 301 25.63 2.86 0.44
N GLN A 302 26.63 1.99 0.61
CA GLN A 302 27.76 2.23 1.53
C GLN A 302 27.34 2.52 2.98
N GLY A 303 26.22 1.95 3.44
CA GLY A 303 25.69 2.13 4.79
C GLY A 303 24.82 3.38 4.97
N GLU A 304 24.58 4.14 3.90
CA GLU A 304 23.63 5.25 3.86
C GLU A 304 22.35 4.81 3.12
N GLU A 305 21.19 5.01 3.74
CA GLU A 305 19.90 4.79 3.08
C GLU A 305 19.61 5.95 2.12
N ARG A 306 19.36 5.61 0.85
CA ARG A 306 18.97 6.57 -0.19
C ARG A 306 17.63 6.17 -0.79
N PRO A 307 16.81 7.10 -1.30
CA PRO A 307 15.61 6.76 -2.04
C PRO A 307 15.92 5.79 -3.19
N ALA A 308 15.04 4.81 -3.41
CA ALA A 308 15.23 3.81 -4.45
C ALA A 308 14.80 4.29 -5.84
N TYR A 309 13.93 5.31 -5.89
CA TYR A 309 13.31 5.81 -7.11
C TYR A 309 13.24 7.34 -7.05
N ASP A 310 13.57 7.97 -8.17
CA ASP A 310 13.38 9.42 -8.37
C ASP A 310 12.02 9.71 -9.02
N GLU A 311 11.50 8.77 -9.79
CA GLU A 311 10.27 8.92 -10.57
C GLU A 311 9.55 7.57 -10.74
N ILE A 312 8.21 7.61 -10.73
CA ILE A 312 7.35 6.52 -11.18
C ILE A 312 6.26 7.09 -12.09
N ILE A 313 6.09 6.47 -13.26
CA ILE A 313 5.05 6.82 -14.23
C ILE A 313 4.14 5.61 -14.44
N LEU A 314 2.82 5.85 -14.42
CA LEU A 314 1.82 4.89 -14.88
C LEU A 314 1.28 5.34 -16.24
N THR A 315 1.17 4.40 -17.18
CA THR A 315 0.49 4.61 -18.46
C THR A 315 -0.64 3.62 -18.65
N ASP A 316 -1.50 3.88 -19.63
CA ASP A 316 -2.41 2.88 -20.16
C ASP A 316 -1.76 1.99 -21.23
N GLU A 317 -2.55 1.10 -21.82
CA GLU A 317 -2.13 0.12 -22.83
C GLU A 317 -1.66 0.75 -24.15
N ASP A 318 -2.06 1.99 -24.42
CA ASP A 318 -1.66 2.75 -25.61
C ASP A 318 -0.47 3.67 -25.34
N GLY A 319 -0.01 3.74 -24.09
CA GLY A 319 1.10 4.60 -23.66
C GLY A 319 0.69 6.01 -23.31
N HIS A 320 -0.60 6.30 -23.14
CA HIS A 320 -1.03 7.58 -22.57
C HIS A 320 -0.75 7.59 -21.07
N GLY A 321 -0.20 8.69 -20.57
CA GLY A 321 0.08 8.87 -19.16
C GLY A 321 -1.19 8.82 -18.31
N VAL A 322 -1.06 8.37 -17.07
CA VAL A 322 -2.14 8.34 -16.07
C VAL A 322 -1.72 9.21 -14.89
N VAL A 323 -0.67 8.77 -14.19
CA VAL A 323 -0.06 9.47 -13.06
C VAL A 323 1.45 9.51 -13.24
N ARG A 324 2.05 10.58 -12.76
CA ARG A 324 3.49 10.73 -12.59
C ARG A 324 3.75 11.16 -11.15
N ALA A 325 4.61 10.42 -10.46
CA ALA A 325 5.12 10.76 -9.15
C ALA A 325 6.62 11.00 -9.27
N GLU A 326 7.09 12.18 -8.90
CA GLU A 326 8.49 12.59 -9.05
C GLU A 326 8.99 13.21 -7.74
N ARG A 327 10.26 12.94 -7.41
CA ARG A 327 10.94 13.58 -6.29
C ARG A 327 11.54 14.91 -6.74
N THR A 328 11.02 16.01 -6.19
CA THR A 328 11.52 17.37 -6.42
C THR A 328 11.85 18.05 -5.10
N ASP A 329 13.06 18.57 -4.97
CA ASP A 329 13.55 19.32 -3.78
C ASP A 329 13.35 18.61 -2.43
N GLY A 330 13.45 17.27 -2.42
CA GLY A 330 13.30 16.46 -1.21
C GLY A 330 11.87 16.08 -0.86
N SER A 331 10.87 16.65 -1.53
CA SER A 331 9.47 16.23 -1.48
C SER A 331 9.10 15.35 -2.69
N VAL A 332 8.06 14.53 -2.55
CA VAL A 332 7.47 13.84 -3.70
C VAL A 332 6.23 14.62 -4.13
N VAL A 333 6.09 14.84 -5.42
CA VAL A 333 4.93 15.48 -6.03
C VAL A 333 4.28 14.49 -6.98
N THR A 334 2.96 14.39 -6.93
CA THR A 334 2.17 13.58 -7.86
C THR A 334 1.29 14.46 -8.72
N GLU A 335 1.27 14.18 -10.01
CA GLU A 335 0.45 14.88 -10.99
C GLU A 335 -0.22 13.91 -11.96
N SER A 336 -1.38 14.31 -12.51
CA SER A 336 -1.99 13.61 -13.63
C SER A 336 -1.29 13.99 -14.92
N VAL A 337 -0.89 13.00 -15.70
CA VAL A 337 -0.18 13.17 -16.98
C VAL A 337 -0.97 12.66 -18.18
N GLU A 338 -2.31 12.71 -18.10
CA GLU A 338 -3.24 12.24 -19.15
C GLU A 338 -3.04 12.91 -20.52
N ASN A 339 -2.49 14.12 -20.54
CA ASN A 339 -2.18 14.84 -21.77
C ASN A 339 -0.79 14.53 -22.35
N THR A 340 -0.04 13.61 -21.73
CA THR A 340 1.31 13.22 -22.16
C THR A 340 1.28 11.82 -22.73
N SER A 341 1.85 11.63 -23.92
CA SER A 341 2.04 10.31 -24.51
C SER A 341 3.48 9.84 -24.31
N TYR A 342 3.63 8.59 -23.89
CA TYR A 342 4.90 7.88 -23.75
C TYR A 342 5.05 6.76 -24.78
N ALA A 343 4.13 6.66 -25.75
CA ALA A 343 4.08 5.58 -26.75
C ALA A 343 5.39 5.44 -27.56
N ASP A 344 6.08 6.56 -27.80
CA ASP A 344 7.34 6.60 -28.56
C ASP A 344 8.59 6.41 -27.70
N THR A 345 8.44 6.23 -26.39
CA THR A 345 9.59 6.02 -25.49
C THR A 345 10.15 4.61 -25.59
N GLU A 346 11.46 4.49 -25.38
CA GLU A 346 12.16 3.19 -25.44
C GLU A 346 11.63 2.21 -24.38
N TRP A 347 11.46 2.67 -23.14
CA TRP A 347 11.00 1.82 -22.04
C TRP A 347 9.56 1.30 -22.25
N PHE A 348 8.67 2.12 -22.83
CA PHE A 348 7.30 1.71 -23.12
C PHE A 348 7.27 0.68 -24.24
N ASN A 349 7.98 0.95 -25.34
CA ASN A 349 8.06 0.03 -26.48
C ASN A 349 8.67 -1.32 -26.10
N SER A 350 9.74 -1.33 -25.28
CA SER A 350 10.35 -2.55 -24.76
C SER A 350 9.42 -3.34 -23.85
N SER A 351 8.53 -2.67 -23.11
CA SER A 351 7.57 -3.31 -22.20
C SER A 351 6.33 -3.83 -22.93
N ARG A 352 5.91 -3.19 -24.03
CA ARG A 352 4.70 -3.53 -24.79
C ARG A 352 4.73 -4.95 -25.39
N SER A 353 5.92 -5.44 -25.74
CA SER A 353 6.10 -6.78 -26.32
C SER A 353 6.20 -7.90 -25.27
N MET A 354 6.14 -7.58 -23.99
CA MET A 354 6.33 -8.54 -22.89
C MET A 354 5.02 -9.21 -22.47
N GLU A 355 5.13 -10.37 -21.81
CA GLU A 355 3.97 -11.01 -21.20
C GLU A 355 3.54 -10.30 -19.91
N LYS A 356 2.27 -10.46 -19.52
CA LYS A 356 1.75 -9.87 -18.28
C LYS A 356 2.56 -10.34 -17.08
N GLY A 357 3.06 -9.40 -16.28
CA GLY A 357 3.86 -9.66 -15.08
C GLY A 357 5.36 -9.77 -15.34
N GLU A 358 5.82 -9.65 -16.59
CA GLU A 358 7.24 -9.47 -16.87
C GLU A 358 7.69 -8.02 -16.63
N VAL A 359 8.98 -7.83 -16.39
CA VAL A 359 9.57 -6.51 -16.11
C VAL A 359 10.78 -6.31 -17.00
N HIS A 360 10.74 -5.26 -17.81
CA HIS A 360 11.89 -4.80 -18.56
C HIS A 360 12.80 -3.95 -17.66
N VAL A 361 14.10 -4.20 -17.73
CA VAL A 361 15.12 -3.35 -17.10
C VAL A 361 15.98 -2.80 -18.24
N GLY A 362 16.01 -1.47 -18.36
CA GLY A 362 16.83 -0.79 -19.37
C GLY A 362 18.32 -0.80 -19.03
N ASP A 363 19.10 -0.13 -19.87
CA ASP A 363 20.55 -0.02 -19.67
C ASP A 363 20.90 0.76 -18.39
N VAL A 364 21.86 0.23 -17.62
CA VAL A 364 22.43 0.94 -16.46
C VAL A 364 23.28 2.10 -16.97
N ARG A 365 22.97 3.32 -16.53
CA ARG A 365 23.70 4.54 -16.91
C ARG A 365 24.35 5.15 -15.68
N THR A 366 25.50 5.79 -15.88
CA THR A 366 26.17 6.53 -14.80
C THR A 366 25.91 8.01 -15.02
N VAL A 367 25.29 8.69 -14.06
CA VAL A 367 25.10 10.15 -14.10
C VAL A 367 26.03 10.77 -13.07
N ASN A 368 26.92 11.66 -13.50
CA ASN A 368 27.89 12.36 -12.64
C ASN A 368 28.79 11.46 -11.77
N GLY A 369 29.11 10.24 -12.23
CA GLY A 369 29.99 9.32 -11.51
C GLY A 369 29.31 8.54 -10.37
N ALA A 370 28.00 8.68 -10.18
CA ALA A 370 27.17 7.80 -9.36
C ALA A 370 26.33 6.87 -10.26
N PRO A 371 26.12 5.60 -9.89
CA PRO A 371 25.16 4.74 -10.59
C PRO A 371 23.75 5.32 -10.37
N VAL A 372 23.02 5.52 -11.47
CA VAL A 372 21.58 5.84 -11.46
C VAL A 372 20.82 4.63 -11.98
#